data_AF-A0A7S0G7P2-F1
#
_entry.id   AF-A0A7S0G7P2-F1
#
_cell.length_a   1.000
_cell.length_b   1.000
_cell.length_c   1.000
_cell.angle_alpha   90.00
_cell.angle_beta   90.00
_cell.angle_gamma   90.00
#
_symmetry.space_group_name_H-M   'P 1'
#
loop_
_entity.id
_entity.type
_entity.pdbx_description
1 polymer ?
#
loop_
_entity_poly.entity_id
_entity_poly.type
_entity_poly.pdbx_seq_one_letter_code
_entity_poly.pdbx_strand_id
1 'polypeptide(L)'
;DVDAKMVRQVEFYLSWRNLQTDYYLKDRMTPDHWVQLQLIVDFPKMQAFRISSVENLARILQEKSTELEVNLSTLQVRPIFLVQDTKRSVLILRDIESGTSEQEIRDLFDGIDNCPPIY
;
A
#
# COMPACT_ATOMS: atom_id res chain seq x y z
N ASP A 1 -0.30 -16.69 14.50
CA ASP A 1 -0.25 -17.17 13.10
C ASP A 1 1.03 -16.68 12.44
N VAL A 2 1.80 -17.58 11.80
CA VAL A 2 3.08 -17.25 11.14
C VAL A 2 2.82 -16.46 9.87
N ASP A 3 1.79 -16.84 9.11
CA ASP A 3 1.40 -16.17 7.88
C ASP A 3 1.03 -14.71 8.13
N ALA A 4 0.29 -14.41 9.19
CA ALA A 4 -0.07 -13.03 9.53
C ALA A 4 1.15 -12.15 9.82
N LYS A 5 2.22 -12.70 10.39
CA LYS A 5 3.48 -11.96 10.59
C LYS A 5 4.22 -11.75 9.28
N MET A 6 4.21 -12.75 8.41
CA MET A 6 4.80 -12.69 7.08
C MET A 6 4.11 -11.63 6.21
N VAL A 7 2.77 -11.64 6.16
CA VAL A 7 1.95 -10.66 5.43
C VAL A 7 2.28 -9.25 5.89
N ARG A 8 2.24 -9.00 7.21
CA ARG A 8 2.61 -7.69 7.79
C ARG A 8 4.03 -7.27 7.45
N GLN A 9 4.96 -8.21 7.32
CA GLN A 9 6.33 -7.90 6.95
C GLN A 9 6.43 -7.44 5.49
N VAL A 10 5.68 -8.04 4.57
CA VAL A 10 5.60 -7.61 3.17
C VAL A 10 4.88 -6.26 3.05
N GLU A 11 3.76 -6.09 3.76
CA GLU A 11 3.04 -4.81 3.85
C GLU A 11 3.93 -3.69 4.38
N PHE A 12 4.77 -3.98 5.38
CA PHE A 12 5.73 -3.02 5.88
C PHE A 12 6.73 -2.58 4.81
N TYR A 13 7.31 -3.52 4.04
CA TYR A 13 8.26 -3.17 2.98
C TYR A 13 7.64 -2.30 1.89
N LEU A 14 6.40 -2.61 1.52
CA LEU A 14 5.67 -1.87 0.49
C LEU A 14 4.86 -0.70 1.04
N SER A 15 4.94 -0.41 2.33
CA SER A 15 4.24 0.72 2.93
C SER A 15 4.78 2.05 2.42
N TRP A 16 3.92 3.08 2.40
CA TRP A 16 4.29 4.45 2.05
C TRP A 16 5.58 4.91 2.75
N ARG A 17 5.62 4.74 4.07
CA ARG A 17 6.74 5.19 4.90
C ARG A 17 8.04 4.45 4.56
N ASN A 18 7.99 3.14 4.30
CA ASN A 18 9.20 2.40 3.92
C ASN A 18 9.67 2.83 2.52
N LEU A 19 8.77 2.85 1.53
CA LEU A 19 9.11 3.21 0.15
C LEU A 19 9.65 4.63 0.00
N GLN A 20 9.28 5.57 0.86
CA GLN A 20 9.91 6.90 0.86
C GLN A 20 11.43 6.84 1.04
N THR A 21 11.93 5.91 1.85
CA THR A 21 13.35 5.83 2.23
C THR A 21 14.09 4.62 1.65
N ASP A 22 13.37 3.57 1.27
CA ASP A 22 13.93 2.34 0.71
C ASP A 22 14.19 2.49 -0.79
N TYR A 23 15.35 3.06 -1.12
CA TYR A 23 15.79 3.25 -2.50
C TYR A 23 16.05 1.93 -3.22
N TYR A 24 16.50 0.90 -2.50
CA TYR A 24 16.78 -0.40 -3.09
C TYR A 24 15.49 -1.05 -3.62
N LEU A 25 14.42 -1.02 -2.84
CA LEU A 25 13.14 -1.57 -3.26
C LEU A 25 12.53 -0.75 -4.41
N LYS A 26 12.62 0.58 -4.35
CA LYS A 26 12.14 1.47 -5.42
C LYS A 26 12.86 1.26 -6.76
N ASP A 27 14.18 1.08 -6.73
CA ASP A 27 14.98 0.87 -7.94
C ASP A 27 14.62 -0.46 -8.65
N ARG A 28 14.08 -1.42 -7.91
CA ARG A 28 13.64 -2.72 -8.42
C ARG A 28 12.15 -2.77 -8.78
N MET A 29 11.42 -1.67 -8.63
CA MET A 29 10.03 -1.56 -9.07
C MET A 29 9.98 -1.35 -10.59
N THR A 30 9.00 -1.98 -11.24
CA THR A 30 8.65 -1.63 -12.62
C THR A 30 7.96 -0.26 -12.66
N PRO A 31 7.82 0.36 -13.85
CA PRO A 31 7.07 1.61 -14.00
C PRO A 31 5.63 1.55 -13.44
N ASP A 32 4.99 0.38 -13.48
CA ASP A 32 3.65 0.13 -12.93
C ASP A 32 3.67 -0.32 -11.45
N HIS A 33 4.79 -0.09 -10.76
CA HIS A 33 5.03 -0.36 -9.35
C HIS A 33 5.07 -1.83 -8.94
N TRP A 34 5.22 -2.75 -9.89
CA TRP A 34 5.36 -4.18 -9.60
C TRP A 34 6.76 -4.52 -9.08
N VAL A 35 6.81 -5.41 -8.10
CA VAL A 35 8.04 -6.01 -7.57
C VAL A 35 7.95 -7.52 -7.68
N GLN A 36 9.04 -8.17 -8.10
CA GLN A 36 9.15 -9.62 -8.12
C GLN A 36 9.09 -10.19 -6.70
N LEU A 37 8.19 -11.15 -6.42
CA LEU A 37 8.10 -11.76 -5.09
C LEU A 37 9.38 -12.50 -4.69
N GLN A 38 10.14 -13.02 -5.66
CA GLN A 38 11.46 -13.59 -5.41
C GLN A 38 12.39 -12.60 -4.69
N LEU A 39 12.38 -11.33 -5.09
CA LEU A 39 13.18 -10.29 -4.43
C LEU A 39 12.80 -10.14 -2.96
N ILE A 40 11.49 -10.16 -2.67
CA ILE A 40 10.97 -10.03 -1.30
C ILE A 40 11.39 -11.25 -0.46
N VAL A 41 11.30 -12.46 -1.01
CA VAL A 41 11.74 -13.69 -0.32
C VAL A 41 13.21 -13.62 0.07
N ASP A 42 14.06 -13.01 -0.76
CA ASP A 42 15.49 -12.88 -0.52
C ASP A 42 15.84 -11.88 0.61
N PHE A 43 14.86 -11.13 1.13
CA PHE A 43 15.12 -10.18 2.21
C PHE A 43 15.43 -10.89 3.53
N PRO A 44 16.40 -10.40 4.33
CA PRO A 44 16.83 -11.08 5.55
C PRO A 44 15.70 -11.42 6.53
N LYS A 45 14.71 -10.53 6.71
CA LYS A 45 13.57 -10.83 7.60
C LYS A 45 12.58 -11.82 6.98
N MET A 46 12.50 -11.92 5.65
CA MET A 46 11.62 -12.89 4.98
C MET A 46 12.20 -14.30 5.04
N GLN A 47 13.52 -14.42 4.92
CA GLN A 47 14.25 -15.69 5.08
C GLN A 47 13.98 -16.36 6.43
N ALA A 48 13.71 -15.58 7.49
CA ALA A 48 13.37 -16.11 8.81
C ALA A 48 12.05 -16.93 8.82
N PHE A 49 11.15 -16.70 7.87
CA PHE A 49 9.87 -17.40 7.80
C PHE A 49 9.93 -18.73 7.04
N ARG A 50 11.07 -19.11 6.46
CA ARG A 50 11.29 -20.38 5.73
C ARG A 50 10.19 -20.68 4.70
N ILE A 51 9.96 -19.72 3.82
CA ILE A 51 8.92 -19.78 2.78
C ILE A 51 9.20 -20.96 1.85
N SER A 52 8.24 -21.88 1.74
CA SER A 52 8.40 -23.11 0.96
C SER A 52 8.51 -22.86 -0.55
N SER A 53 7.76 -21.89 -1.07
CA SER A 53 7.83 -21.47 -2.47
C SER A 53 7.28 -20.05 -2.65
N VAL A 54 7.69 -19.39 -3.74
CA VAL A 54 7.22 -18.03 -4.08
C VAL A 54 5.72 -18.02 -4.38
N GLU A 55 5.21 -19.08 -5.01
CA GLU A 55 3.79 -19.26 -5.31
C GLU A 55 2.96 -19.37 -4.04
N ASN A 56 3.48 -20.07 -3.01
CA ASN A 56 2.82 -20.15 -1.71
C ASN A 56 2.71 -18.77 -1.07
N LEU A 57 3.80 -17.98 -1.09
CA LEU A 57 3.78 -16.60 -0.63
C LEU A 57 2.74 -15.77 -1.40
N ALA A 58 2.70 -15.89 -2.73
CA ALA A 58 1.77 -15.16 -3.57
C ALA A 58 0.30 -15.44 -3.18
N ARG A 59 -0.05 -16.71 -2.96
CA ARG A 59 -1.39 -17.12 -2.52
C ARG A 59 -1.73 -16.57 -1.13
N ILE A 60 -0.81 -16.71 -0.18
CA ILE A 60 -1.00 -16.19 1.19
C ILE A 60 -1.24 -14.67 1.17
N LEU A 61 -0.45 -13.93 0.39
CA LEU A 61 -0.60 -12.47 0.27
C LEU A 61 -1.94 -12.10 -0.38
N GLN A 62 -2.34 -12.80 -1.44
CA GLN A 62 -3.62 -12.56 -2.11
C GLN A 62 -4.82 -12.84 -1.20
N GLU A 63 -4.74 -13.88 -0.36
CA GLU A 63 -5.84 -14.27 0.55
C GLU A 63 -5.92 -13.38 1.80
N LYS A 64 -4.77 -12.93 2.33
CA LYS A 64 -4.71 -12.30 3.66
C LYS A 64 -4.45 -10.79 3.65
N SER A 65 -3.91 -10.21 2.59
CA SER A 65 -3.61 -8.77 2.54
C SER A 65 -4.70 -7.97 1.84
N THR A 66 -5.06 -6.83 2.41
CA THR A 66 -5.98 -5.84 1.80
C THR A 66 -5.25 -4.63 1.23
N GLU A 67 -3.94 -4.53 1.47
CA GLU A 67 -3.11 -3.37 1.09
C GLU A 67 -2.24 -3.64 -0.15
N LEU A 68 -2.20 -4.90 -0.59
CA LEU A 68 -1.33 -5.40 -1.65
C LEU A 68 -2.13 -6.02 -2.78
N GLU A 69 -1.72 -5.73 -4.01
CA GLU A 69 -2.20 -6.41 -5.19
C GLU A 69 -1.15 -7.45 -5.63
N VAL A 70 -1.60 -8.68 -5.85
CA VAL A 70 -0.71 -9.80 -6.20
C VAL A 70 -1.11 -10.37 -7.56
N ASN A 71 -0.15 -10.46 -8.46
CA ASN A 71 -0.29 -11.16 -9.74
C ASN A 71 0.28 -12.57 -9.62
N LEU A 72 -0.59 -13.57 -9.56
CA LEU A 72 -0.20 -14.99 -9.43
C LEU A 72 0.51 -15.53 -10.68
N SER A 73 0.23 -14.99 -11.86
CA SER A 73 0.81 -15.47 -13.11
C SER A 73 2.24 -14.99 -13.31
N THR A 74 2.53 -13.75 -12.91
CA THR A 74 3.87 -13.16 -13.02
C THR A 74 4.67 -13.23 -11.72
N LEU A 75 4.04 -13.70 -10.62
CA LEU A 75 4.60 -13.73 -9.27
C LEU A 75 5.12 -12.36 -8.80
N GLN A 76 4.35 -11.32 -9.11
CA GLN A 76 4.65 -9.96 -8.72
C GLN A 76 3.65 -9.43 -7.70
N VAL A 77 4.11 -8.46 -6.91
CA VAL A 77 3.31 -7.76 -5.92
C VAL A 77 3.52 -6.26 -6.03
N ARG A 78 2.48 -5.47 -5.78
CA ARG A 78 2.56 -4.01 -5.66
C ARG A 78 1.64 -3.51 -4.55
N PRO A 79 1.94 -2.35 -3.94
CA PRO A 79 1.01 -1.75 -3.00
C PRO A 79 -0.17 -1.11 -3.72
N ILE A 80 -1.39 -1.32 -3.21
CA ILE A 80 -2.62 -0.82 -3.83
C ILE A 80 -2.63 0.71 -3.87
N PHE A 81 -2.09 1.39 -2.85
CA PHE A 81 -2.09 2.87 -2.81
C PHE A 81 -1.31 3.55 -3.96
N LEU A 82 -0.42 2.82 -4.65
CA LEU A 82 0.30 3.32 -5.83
C LEU A 82 -0.48 3.14 -7.14
N VAL A 83 -1.55 2.35 -7.14
CA VAL A 83 -2.37 2.11 -8.33
C VAL A 83 -3.32 3.28 -8.52
N GLN A 84 -3.05 4.10 -9.54
CA GLN A 84 -3.75 5.37 -9.82
C GLN A 84 -5.28 5.21 -9.90
N ASP A 85 -5.77 4.05 -10.34
CA ASP A 85 -7.21 3.77 -10.48
C ASP A 85 -7.93 3.38 -9.17
N THR A 86 -7.21 3.23 -8.05
CA THR A 86 -7.82 2.93 -6.73
C THR A 86 -7.97 4.14 -5.81
N LYS A 87 -7.61 5.35 -6.27
CA LYS A 87 -7.86 6.59 -5.53
C LYS A 87 -9.36 6.95 -5.51
N ARG A 88 -10.16 6.26 -4.69
CA ARG A 88 -11.24 6.97 -4.00
C ARG A 88 -10.61 7.87 -2.95
N SER A 89 -10.14 9.04 -3.37
CA SER A 89 -9.82 10.17 -2.48
C SER A 89 -11.07 11.02 -2.21
N VAL A 90 -12.23 10.38 -2.04
CA VAL A 90 -13.51 11.05 -1.81
C VAL A 90 -13.85 10.97 -0.33
N LEU A 91 -13.80 12.11 0.35
CA LEU A 91 -14.29 12.27 1.72
C LEU A 91 -15.75 12.75 1.65
N ILE A 92 -16.68 12.00 2.24
CA ILE A 92 -18.10 12.39 2.33
C ILE A 92 -18.35 12.94 3.74
N LEU A 93 -18.55 14.24 3.85
CA LEU A 93 -19.01 14.89 5.07
C LEU A 93 -20.53 14.72 5.18
N ARG A 94 -21.01 14.24 6.34
CA ARG A 94 -22.43 14.06 6.64
C ARG A 94 -22.82 14.95 7.81
N ASP A 95 -24.12 15.20 7.96
CA ASP A 95 -24.68 15.97 9.08
C ASP A 95 -24.16 17.43 9.15
N ILE A 96 -23.87 18.03 8.00
CA ILE A 96 -23.52 19.44 7.88
C ILE A 96 -24.80 20.28 7.94
N GLU A 97 -24.84 21.28 8.82
CA GLU A 97 -25.99 22.19 8.92
C GLU A 97 -26.21 22.93 7.58
N SER A 98 -27.46 23.09 7.17
CA SER A 98 -27.83 23.68 5.87
C SER A 98 -27.41 25.15 5.69
N GLY A 99 -27.07 25.84 6.79
CA GLY A 99 -26.55 27.21 6.77
C GLY A 99 -25.02 27.31 6.61
N THR A 100 -24.31 26.18 6.67
CA THR A 100 -22.85 26.17 6.59
C THR A 100 -22.40 26.59 5.20
N SER A 101 -21.55 27.61 5.14
CA SER A 101 -20.98 28.13 3.90
C SER A 101 -19.85 27.25 3.39
N GLU A 102 -19.55 27.34 2.09
CA GLU A 102 -18.43 26.62 1.49
C GLU A 102 -17.09 27.00 2.14
N GLN A 103 -16.92 28.27 2.54
CA GLN A 103 -15.70 28.75 3.16
C GLN A 103 -15.45 28.06 4.51
N GLU A 104 -16.48 27.91 5.35
CA GLU A 104 -16.36 27.20 6.63
C GLU A 104 -15.95 25.74 6.44
N ILE A 105 -16.37 25.10 5.34
CA ILE A 105 -15.91 23.75 4.99
C ILE A 105 -14.46 23.75 4.55
N ARG A 106 -14.01 24.75 3.77
CA ARG A 106 -12.61 24.87 3.35
C ARG A 106 -11.68 25.10 4.55
N ASP A 107 -12.11 25.93 5.49
CA ASP A 107 -11.37 26.23 6.72
C ASP A 107 -11.11 24.99 7.59
N LEU A 108 -11.94 23.93 7.49
CA LEU A 108 -11.69 22.64 8.18
C LEU A 108 -10.41 21.95 7.70
N PHE A 109 -9.99 22.22 6.47
CA PHE A 109 -8.83 21.59 5.84
C PHE A 109 -7.60 22.51 5.81
N ASP A 110 -7.80 23.81 6.08
CA ASP A 110 -6.72 24.77 6.21
C ASP A 110 -5.89 24.51 7.47
N GLY A 111 -4.57 24.53 7.33
CA GLY A 111 -3.63 24.31 8.44
C GLY A 111 -3.36 22.83 8.79
N ILE A 112 -3.95 21.87 8.06
CA ILE A 112 -3.57 20.46 8.16
C ILE A 112 -2.31 20.23 7.31
N ASP A 113 -1.22 19.77 7.95
CA ASP A 113 0.03 19.44 7.26
C ASP A 113 -0.20 18.42 6.12
N ASN A 114 0.30 18.76 4.93
CA ASN A 114 0.15 17.96 3.69
C ASN A 114 -1.31 17.77 3.21
N CYS A 115 -2.25 18.65 3.54
CA CYS A 115 -3.58 18.61 2.95
C CYS A 115 -3.56 19.15 1.50
N PRO A 116 -3.99 18.37 0.49
CA PRO A 116 -4.03 18.83 -0.90
C PRO A 116 -5.16 19.86 -1.11
N PRO A 117 -5.05 20.76 -2.11
CA PRO A 117 -6.07 21.77 -2.38
C PRO A 117 -7.41 21.13 -2.80
N ILE A 118 -8.51 21.68 -2.27
CA ILE A 118 -9.88 21.26 -2.58
C ILE A 118 -10.33 21.98 -3.85
N TYR A 119 -10.53 21.21 -4.93
CA TYR A 119 -11.01 21.69 -6.24
C TYR A 119 -12.52 21.63 -6.37
#